data_AF-A0A068R432-F1
#
_entry.id   AF-A0A068R432-F1
#
_cell.length_a   1.000
_cell.length_b   1.000
_cell.length_c   1.000
_cell.angle_alpha   90.00
_cell.angle_beta   90.00
_cell.angle_gamma   90.00
#
_symmetry.space_group_name_H-M   'P 1'
#
loop_
_entity.id
_entity.type
_entity.pdbx_description
1 polymer ?
#
loop_
_entity_poly.entity_id
_entity_poly.type
_entity_poly.pdbx_seq_one_letter_code
_entity_poly.pdbx_strand_id
1 'polypeptide(L)'
;MNLLSQIALSYEIDKSKIYGRHHSAHLIQTAGLLRKHGCRKEVIAAGLIHSIYDSNSIYQNNGVPITDRKNIIDITNKEIEELAYYYSLAHVLEDYNHLVSTIFPKRLIGDLADILVCDIIEQIIWCVDEKKIFTYQDAYEHLHKLSPVISYCRESIKVDYYHYLQTSLS
;
A
#
# COMPACT_ATOMS: atom_id res chain seq x y z
N MET A 1 -1.49 -13.98 18.03
CA MET A 1 -0.55 -12.92 17.62
C MET A 1 -0.95 -12.47 16.22
N ASN A 2 -1.06 -11.17 15.94
CA ASN A 2 -1.47 -10.70 14.60
C ASN A 2 -0.27 -10.82 13.61
N LEU A 3 -0.55 -10.75 12.31
CA LEU A 3 0.47 -10.93 11.26
C LEU A 3 1.64 -9.94 11.42
N LEU A 4 1.34 -8.66 11.63
CA LEU A 4 2.36 -7.63 11.74
C LEU A 4 3.28 -7.87 12.94
N SER A 5 2.74 -8.33 14.07
CA SER A 5 3.52 -8.74 15.23
C SER A 5 4.44 -9.92 14.94
N GLN A 6 4.04 -10.88 14.10
CA GLN A 6 4.91 -11.99 13.71
C GLN A 6 6.08 -11.52 12.85
N ILE A 7 5.85 -10.63 11.89
CA ILE A 7 6.91 -10.05 11.07
C ILE A 7 7.86 -9.22 11.94
N ALA A 8 7.33 -8.44 12.89
CA ALA A 8 8.11 -7.61 13.80
C ALA A 8 9.02 -8.40 14.76
N LEU A 9 8.84 -9.72 14.91
CA LEU A 9 9.77 -10.57 15.66
C LEU A 9 11.10 -10.79 14.92
N SER A 10 11.11 -10.63 13.60
CA SER A 10 12.27 -10.94 12.75
C SER A 10 12.74 -9.74 11.93
N TYR A 11 11.90 -8.73 11.73
CA TYR A 11 12.15 -7.60 10.84
C TYR A 11 11.78 -6.25 11.46
N GLU A 12 12.47 -5.19 11.05
CA GLU A 12 12.26 -3.83 11.54
C GLU A 12 11.02 -3.20 10.89
N ILE A 13 10.05 -2.73 11.70
CA ILE A 13 8.82 -2.10 11.20
C ILE A 13 8.59 -0.70 11.77
N ASP A 14 9.14 -0.32 12.94
CA ASP A 14 8.83 0.97 13.58
C ASP A 14 10.07 1.69 14.14
N LYS A 15 11.11 1.83 13.33
CA LYS A 15 12.34 2.51 13.75
C LYS A 15 12.12 3.99 14.09
N SER A 16 11.45 4.70 13.19
CA SER A 16 11.19 6.14 13.30
C SER A 16 9.71 6.46 13.20
N LYS A 17 9.33 7.64 13.72
CA LYS A 17 8.02 8.23 13.48
C LYS A 17 8.13 9.28 12.39
N ILE A 18 7.20 9.25 11.45
CA ILE A 18 7.06 10.25 10.40
C ILE A 18 5.72 10.95 10.60
N TYR A 19 5.75 12.28 10.69
CA TYR A 19 4.56 13.09 10.98
C TYR A 19 3.80 12.63 12.24
N GLY A 20 4.54 12.17 13.26
CA GLY A 20 3.97 11.66 14.51
C GLY A 20 3.35 10.26 14.42
N ARG A 21 3.47 9.58 13.27
CA ARG A 21 2.92 8.25 13.01
C ARG A 21 4.03 7.19 12.88
N HIS A 22 3.78 6.00 13.40
CA HIS A 22 4.60 4.81 13.15
C HIS A 22 4.18 4.11 11.85
N HIS A 23 5.10 3.40 11.21
CA HIS A 23 4.80 2.68 9.97
C HIS A 23 3.72 1.63 10.18
N SER A 24 3.75 0.92 11.31
CA SER A 24 2.73 -0.06 11.66
C SER A 24 1.31 0.53 11.70
N ALA A 25 1.16 1.77 12.18
CA ALA A 25 -0.12 2.44 12.21
C ALA A 25 -0.65 2.72 10.80
N HIS A 26 0.22 3.20 9.90
CA HIS A 26 -0.08 3.36 8.49
C HIS A 26 -0.55 2.03 7.86
N LEU A 27 0.23 0.96 8.04
CA LEU A 27 -0.08 -0.37 7.52
C LEU A 27 -1.43 -0.90 8.02
N ILE A 28 -1.74 -0.70 9.31
CA ILE A 28 -3.01 -1.09 9.91
C ILE A 28 -4.17 -0.28 9.31
N GLN A 29 -3.99 1.01 9.09
CA GLN A 29 -5.01 1.90 8.51
C GLN A 29 -5.29 1.53 7.05
N THR A 30 -4.26 1.26 6.24
CA THR A 30 -4.42 0.80 4.85
C THR A 30 -5.17 -0.53 4.78
N ALA A 31 -4.81 -1.49 5.63
CA ALA A 31 -5.56 -2.76 5.75
C ALA A 31 -7.01 -2.55 6.22
N GLY A 32 -7.26 -1.53 7.04
CA GLY A 32 -8.59 -1.09 7.45
C GLY A 32 -9.44 -0.60 6.27
N LEU A 33 -8.89 0.24 5.39
CA LEU A 33 -9.57 0.70 4.17
C LEU A 33 -9.87 -0.45 3.22
N LEU A 34 -8.91 -1.33 2.97
CA LEU A 34 -9.14 -2.52 2.14
C LEU A 34 -10.28 -3.38 2.69
N ARG A 35 -10.35 -3.54 4.01
CA ARG A 35 -11.46 -4.24 4.68
C ARG A 35 -12.80 -3.51 4.50
N LYS A 36 -12.83 -2.18 4.66
CA LYS A 36 -14.01 -1.33 4.46
C LYS A 36 -14.56 -1.51 3.03
N HIS A 37 -13.70 -1.64 2.03
CA HIS A 37 -14.07 -1.89 0.63
C HIS A 37 -14.33 -3.36 0.29
N GLY A 38 -14.38 -4.24 1.31
CA GLY A 38 -14.73 -5.64 1.18
C GLY A 38 -13.68 -6.50 0.48
N CYS A 39 -12.41 -6.06 0.41
CA CYS A 39 -11.33 -6.83 -0.19
C CYS A 39 -11.21 -8.21 0.45
N ARG A 40 -10.73 -9.20 -0.31
CA ARG A 40 -10.54 -10.56 0.22
C ARG A 40 -9.43 -10.58 1.26
N LYS A 41 -9.41 -11.62 2.09
CA LYS A 41 -8.54 -11.71 3.28
C LYS A 41 -7.06 -11.58 2.93
N GLU A 42 -6.63 -12.18 1.82
CA GLU A 42 -5.24 -12.15 1.39
C GLU A 42 -4.80 -10.76 0.93
N VAL A 43 -5.70 -10.00 0.28
CA VAL A 43 -5.44 -8.60 -0.14
C VAL A 43 -5.35 -7.69 1.08
N ILE A 44 -6.24 -7.87 2.05
CA ILE A 44 -6.18 -7.13 3.32
C ILE A 44 -4.86 -7.44 4.06
N ALA A 45 -4.47 -8.72 4.10
CA ALA A 45 -3.23 -9.14 4.74
C ALA A 45 -2.00 -8.63 3.99
N ALA A 46 -2.00 -8.65 2.65
CA ALA A 46 -0.94 -8.06 1.84
C ALA A 46 -0.87 -6.55 2.05
N GLY A 47 -2.00 -5.85 2.13
CA GLY A 47 -2.08 -4.42 2.47
C GLY A 47 -1.49 -4.09 3.85
N LEU A 48 -1.60 -4.99 4.82
CA LEU A 48 -0.99 -4.86 6.15
C LEU A 48 0.54 -4.96 6.12
N ILE A 49 1.11 -5.50 5.03
CA ILE A 49 2.55 -5.74 4.92
C ILE A 49 3.10 -5.22 3.58
N HIS A 50 2.39 -4.31 2.90
CA HIS A 50 2.60 -4.07 1.47
C HIS A 50 3.99 -3.49 1.16
N SER A 51 4.56 -2.73 2.09
CA SER A 51 5.84 -2.03 1.98
C SER A 51 6.97 -2.71 2.76
N ILE A 52 6.82 -3.98 3.19
CA ILE A 52 7.87 -4.65 4.00
C ILE A 52 9.21 -4.77 3.27
N TYR A 53 9.22 -4.80 1.93
CA TYR A 53 10.43 -4.89 1.14
C TYR A 53 11.00 -3.53 0.75
N ASP A 54 10.38 -2.43 1.19
CA ASP A 54 10.85 -1.09 0.87
C ASP A 54 12.17 -0.77 1.60
N SER A 55 13.26 -0.84 0.84
CA SER A 55 14.60 -0.53 1.33
C SER A 55 14.83 0.98 1.53
N ASN A 56 13.97 1.83 0.96
CA ASN A 56 14.06 3.29 1.01
C ASN A 56 12.90 3.90 1.79
N SER A 57 12.39 3.15 2.78
CA SER A 57 11.25 3.58 3.58
C SER A 57 11.48 4.94 4.22
N ILE A 58 10.50 5.85 4.07
CA ILE A 58 10.50 7.15 4.76
C ILE A 58 10.59 6.98 6.29
N TYR A 59 10.12 5.84 6.82
CA TYR A 59 10.21 5.48 8.24
C TYR A 59 11.59 4.96 8.65
N GLN A 60 12.59 4.97 7.74
CA GLN A 60 13.98 4.56 7.95
C GLN A 60 14.15 3.09 8.35
N ASN A 61 13.11 2.29 8.15
CA ASN A 61 13.15 0.85 8.38
C ASN A 61 14.07 0.19 7.37
N ASN A 62 14.82 -0.82 7.81
CA ASN A 62 15.47 -1.75 6.90
C ASN A 62 14.41 -2.65 6.27
N GLY A 63 14.16 -2.49 4.96
CA GLY A 63 13.32 -3.40 4.21
C GLY A 63 13.80 -4.85 4.33
N VAL A 64 12.85 -5.79 4.33
CA VAL A 64 13.13 -7.23 4.33
C VAL A 64 13.99 -7.56 3.10
N PRO A 65 15.10 -8.31 3.24
CA PRO A 65 15.88 -8.75 2.09
C PRO A 65 15.04 -9.64 1.16
N ILE A 66 15.20 -9.50 -0.16
CA ILE A 66 14.52 -10.37 -1.14
C ILE A 66 14.93 -11.85 -0.98
N THR A 67 16.10 -12.12 -0.39
CA THR A 67 16.55 -13.48 -0.04
C THR A 67 15.68 -14.14 1.03
N ASP A 68 14.93 -13.35 1.80
CA ASP A 68 14.13 -13.79 2.95
C ASP A 68 12.66 -14.04 2.62
N ARG A 69 12.27 -13.95 1.35
CA ARG A 69 10.88 -14.18 0.90
C ARG A 69 10.29 -15.48 1.41
N LYS A 70 11.09 -16.55 1.52
CA LYS A 70 10.63 -17.84 2.06
C LYS A 70 10.13 -17.70 3.52
N ASN A 71 10.83 -16.94 4.36
CA ASN A 71 10.41 -16.71 5.74
C ASN A 71 9.09 -15.95 5.79
N ILE A 72 8.90 -14.97 4.89
CA ILE A 72 7.63 -14.24 4.79
C ILE A 72 6.49 -15.18 4.35
N ILE A 73 6.73 -16.08 3.41
CA ILE A 73 5.77 -17.12 3.00
C ILE A 73 5.40 -18.00 4.20
N ASP A 74 6.38 -18.43 4.99
CA ASP A 74 6.16 -19.30 6.16
C ASP A 74 5.36 -18.59 7.28
N ILE A 75 5.52 -17.27 7.44
CA ILE A 75 4.71 -16.45 8.36
C ILE A 75 3.29 -16.19 7.81
N THR A 76 3.16 -16.07 6.49
CA THR A 76 1.92 -15.70 5.80
C THR A 76 1.38 -16.88 4.97
N ASN A 77 1.44 -16.75 3.65
CA ASN A 77 1.34 -17.76 2.63
C ASN A 77 1.91 -17.19 1.33
N LYS A 78 2.00 -18.03 0.29
CA LYS A 78 2.58 -17.64 -1.00
C LYS A 78 1.86 -16.46 -1.66
N GLU A 79 0.54 -16.38 -1.55
CA GLU A 79 -0.24 -15.37 -2.26
C GLU A 79 -0.13 -13.99 -1.62
N ILE A 80 -0.16 -13.92 -0.28
CA ILE A 80 0.03 -12.68 0.49
C ILE A 80 1.42 -12.11 0.23
N GLU A 81 2.44 -12.97 0.30
CA GLU A 81 3.82 -12.57 0.04
C GLU A 81 4.01 -12.08 -1.40
N GLU A 82 3.45 -12.79 -2.38
CA GLU A 82 3.57 -12.42 -3.79
C GLU A 82 2.91 -11.05 -4.07
N LEU A 83 1.75 -10.77 -3.48
CA LEU A 83 1.11 -9.46 -3.54
C LEU A 83 1.99 -8.35 -2.94
N ALA A 84 2.55 -8.56 -1.74
CA ALA A 84 3.43 -7.58 -1.10
C ALA A 84 4.74 -7.35 -1.89
N TYR A 85 5.29 -8.40 -2.48
CA TYR A 85 6.48 -8.32 -3.33
C TYR A 85 6.21 -7.52 -4.60
N TYR A 86 5.14 -7.85 -5.34
CA TYR A 86 4.80 -7.11 -6.56
C TYR A 86 4.35 -5.68 -6.27
N TYR A 87 3.68 -5.44 -5.14
CA TYR A 87 3.42 -4.09 -4.67
C TYR A 87 4.72 -3.30 -4.55
N SER A 88 5.71 -3.85 -3.84
CA SER A 88 6.99 -3.19 -3.61
C SER A 88 7.73 -2.88 -4.91
N LEU A 89 7.68 -3.80 -5.89
CA LEU A 89 8.22 -3.55 -7.23
C LEU A 89 7.49 -2.41 -7.95
N ALA A 90 6.16 -2.39 -7.91
CA ALA A 90 5.37 -1.34 -8.55
C ALA A 90 5.61 0.03 -7.90
N HIS A 91 5.71 0.07 -6.56
CA HIS A 91 5.94 1.29 -5.81
C HIS A 91 7.30 1.92 -6.15
N VAL A 92 8.36 1.12 -6.26
CA VAL A 92 9.72 1.60 -6.63
C VAL A 92 9.78 2.13 -8.05
N LEU A 93 8.99 1.60 -8.98
CA LEU A 93 8.99 2.07 -10.37
C LEU A 93 8.37 3.46 -10.53
N GLU A 94 7.46 3.85 -9.63
CA GLU A 94 6.66 5.09 -9.67
C GLU A 94 5.87 5.36 -10.98
N ASP A 95 5.96 4.48 -11.97
CA ASP A 95 5.18 4.48 -13.20
C ASP A 95 4.25 3.25 -13.25
N TYR A 96 3.01 3.47 -12.82
CA TYR A 96 2.01 2.41 -12.73
C TYR A 96 1.47 1.94 -14.10
N ASN A 97 1.90 2.55 -15.22
CA ASN A 97 1.67 1.95 -16.55
C ASN A 97 2.37 0.59 -16.68
N HIS A 98 3.44 0.35 -15.92
CA HIS A 98 4.11 -0.94 -15.91
C HIS A 98 3.28 -2.04 -15.25
N LEU A 99 2.35 -1.70 -14.35
CA LEU A 99 1.52 -2.70 -13.67
C LEU A 99 0.60 -3.46 -14.64
N VAL A 100 0.24 -2.82 -15.75
CA VAL A 100 -0.56 -3.43 -16.82
C VAL A 100 0.28 -4.08 -17.92
N SER A 101 1.62 -4.06 -17.79
CA SER A 101 2.55 -4.71 -18.71
C SER A 101 2.73 -6.21 -18.42
N THR A 102 3.51 -6.90 -19.25
CA THR A 102 3.80 -8.35 -19.11
C THR A 102 4.60 -8.73 -17.86
N ILE A 103 5.11 -7.75 -17.11
CA ILE A 103 5.95 -7.96 -15.92
C ILE A 103 5.12 -8.47 -14.72
N PHE A 104 3.84 -8.09 -14.65
CA PHE A 104 2.98 -8.42 -13.52
C PHE A 104 2.01 -9.56 -13.86
N PRO A 105 1.76 -10.51 -12.94
CA PRO A 105 0.78 -11.55 -13.17
C PRO A 105 -0.62 -10.95 -13.34
N LYS A 106 -1.25 -11.12 -14.51
CA LYS A 106 -2.58 -10.55 -14.81
C LYS A 106 -3.64 -10.83 -13.74
N ARG A 107 -3.58 -12.01 -13.12
CA ARG A 107 -4.50 -12.42 -12.05
C ARG A 107 -4.41 -11.55 -10.77
N LEU A 108 -3.29 -10.85 -10.58
CA LEU A 108 -3.04 -10.01 -9.40
C LEU A 108 -3.31 -8.53 -9.64
N ILE A 109 -3.53 -8.10 -10.90
CA ILE A 109 -3.61 -6.66 -11.24
C ILE A 109 -4.70 -5.95 -10.43
N GLY A 110 -5.91 -6.52 -10.33
CA GLY A 110 -7.00 -5.92 -9.57
C GLY A 110 -6.69 -5.79 -8.08
N ASP A 111 -6.13 -6.85 -7.49
CA ASP A 111 -5.75 -6.87 -6.08
C ASP A 111 -4.60 -5.89 -5.76
N LEU A 112 -3.60 -5.79 -6.65
CA LEU A 112 -2.51 -4.83 -6.52
C LEU A 112 -2.99 -3.39 -6.68
N ALA A 113 -3.90 -3.14 -7.63
CA ALA A 113 -4.50 -1.83 -7.84
C ALA A 113 -5.29 -1.38 -6.61
N ASP A 114 -6.09 -2.27 -6.01
CA ASP A 114 -6.81 -1.97 -4.76
C ASP A 114 -5.84 -1.56 -3.63
N ILE A 115 -4.71 -2.26 -3.47
CA ILE A 115 -3.70 -1.94 -2.43
C ILE A 115 -3.04 -0.59 -2.72
N LEU A 116 -2.58 -0.33 -3.95
CA LEU A 116 -1.94 0.93 -4.35
C LEU A 116 -2.84 2.14 -4.13
N VAL A 117 -4.10 2.03 -4.55
CA VAL A 117 -5.04 3.13 -4.39
C VAL A 117 -5.39 3.35 -2.92
N CYS A 118 -5.59 2.28 -2.15
CA CYS A 118 -5.86 2.40 -0.71
C CYS A 118 -4.66 2.97 0.07
N ASP A 119 -3.42 2.64 -0.29
CA ASP A 119 -2.22 3.23 0.33
C ASP A 119 -2.23 4.77 0.17
N ILE A 120 -2.39 5.27 -1.05
CA ILE A 120 -2.38 6.71 -1.30
C ILE A 120 -3.58 7.41 -0.64
N ILE A 121 -4.79 6.83 -0.71
CA ILE A 121 -5.97 7.39 -0.03
C ILE A 121 -5.74 7.46 1.48
N GLU A 122 -5.14 6.44 2.08
CA GLU A 122 -4.81 6.43 3.51
C GLU A 122 -3.88 7.58 3.87
N GLN A 123 -2.82 7.79 3.08
CA GLN A 123 -1.88 8.88 3.32
C GLN A 123 -2.54 10.26 3.19
N ILE A 124 -3.49 10.42 2.28
CA ILE A 124 -4.28 11.65 2.15
C ILE A 124 -5.14 11.87 3.40
N ILE A 125 -5.88 10.84 3.85
CA ILE A 125 -6.69 10.92 5.07
C ILE A 125 -5.81 11.37 6.25
N TRP A 126 -4.67 10.73 6.44
CA TRP A 126 -3.81 11.07 7.56
C TRP A 126 -3.18 12.45 7.42
N CYS A 127 -2.47 12.71 6.32
CA CYS A 127 -1.64 13.90 6.19
C CYS A 127 -2.45 15.17 5.87
N VAL A 128 -3.56 15.04 5.13
CA VAL A 128 -4.39 16.16 4.68
C VAL A 128 -5.63 16.30 5.56
N ASP A 129 -6.42 15.23 5.74
CA ASP A 129 -7.70 15.33 6.46
C ASP A 129 -7.50 15.48 7.97
N GLU A 130 -6.65 14.66 8.58
CA GLU A 130 -6.48 14.61 10.02
C GLU A 130 -5.38 15.54 10.53
N LYS A 131 -4.21 15.55 9.89
CA LYS A 131 -3.04 16.29 10.39
C LYS A 131 -2.84 17.67 9.81
N LYS A 132 -3.50 17.99 8.68
CA LYS A 132 -3.38 19.29 8.01
C LYS A 132 -1.92 19.68 7.72
N ILE A 133 -1.08 18.68 7.41
CA ILE A 133 0.34 18.85 7.11
C ILE A 133 0.52 19.23 5.63
N PHE A 134 -0.30 18.62 4.77
CA PHE A 134 -0.34 18.90 3.34
C PHE A 134 -1.74 19.35 2.92
N THR A 135 -1.83 19.90 1.72
CA THR A 135 -3.08 20.28 1.07
C THR A 135 -3.55 19.20 0.11
N TYR A 136 -4.81 19.26 -0.33
CA TYR A 136 -5.28 18.38 -1.40
C TYR A 136 -4.56 18.64 -2.73
N GLN A 137 -4.10 19.86 -2.98
CA GLN A 137 -3.33 20.20 -4.17
C GLN A 137 -1.99 19.45 -4.19
N ASP A 138 -1.32 19.34 -3.04
CA ASP A 138 -0.08 18.57 -2.90
C ASP A 138 -0.31 17.07 -3.18
N ALA A 139 -1.48 16.54 -2.84
CA ALA A 139 -1.84 15.15 -3.09
C ALA A 139 -2.19 14.84 -4.55
N TYR A 140 -2.43 15.86 -5.39
CA TYR A 140 -2.89 15.67 -6.77
C TYR A 140 -1.93 14.81 -7.60
N GLU A 141 -0.61 15.06 -7.50
CA GLU A 141 0.38 14.33 -8.28
C GLU A 141 0.38 12.83 -7.95
N HIS A 142 0.25 12.49 -6.67
CA HIS A 142 0.18 11.11 -6.20
C HIS A 142 -1.09 10.40 -6.69
N LEU A 143 -2.23 11.08 -6.66
CA LEU A 143 -3.49 10.56 -7.21
C LEU A 143 -3.40 10.38 -8.72
N HIS A 144 -2.87 11.37 -9.44
CA HIS A 144 -2.80 11.35 -10.90
C HIS A 144 -1.95 10.18 -11.41
N LYS A 145 -0.84 9.86 -10.73
CA LYS A 145 0.00 8.68 -11.05
C LYS A 145 -0.81 7.37 -11.07
N LEU A 146 -1.86 7.23 -10.24
CA LEU A 146 -2.68 6.02 -10.15
C LEU A 146 -3.65 5.82 -11.31
N SER A 147 -3.89 6.83 -12.16
CA SER A 147 -4.83 6.78 -13.29
C SER A 147 -4.77 5.48 -14.12
N PRO A 148 -3.59 4.91 -14.46
CA PRO A 148 -3.49 3.69 -15.26
C PRO A 148 -4.11 2.44 -14.62
N VAL A 149 -4.25 2.40 -13.28
CA VAL A 149 -4.69 1.21 -12.54
C VAL A 149 -6.11 1.30 -11.98
N ILE A 150 -6.74 2.47 -12.03
CA ILE A 150 -8.07 2.71 -11.45
C ILE A 150 -9.14 1.80 -12.05
N SER A 151 -9.11 1.55 -13.37
CA SER A 151 -10.11 0.73 -14.05
C SER A 151 -10.19 -0.71 -13.52
N TYR A 152 -9.11 -1.21 -12.93
CA TYR A 152 -8.99 -2.56 -12.35
C TYR A 152 -9.43 -2.63 -10.89
N CYS A 153 -9.58 -1.50 -10.21
CA CYS A 153 -10.00 -1.46 -8.82
C CYS A 153 -11.47 -1.87 -8.67
N ARG A 154 -11.85 -2.18 -7.44
CA ARG A 154 -13.26 -2.31 -7.05
C ARG A 154 -14.00 -0.99 -7.19
N GLU A 155 -15.29 -1.06 -7.54
CA GLU A 155 -16.14 0.13 -7.68
C GLU A 155 -16.14 1.03 -6.44
N SER A 156 -16.19 0.46 -5.23
CA SER A 156 -16.16 1.26 -4.01
C SER A 156 -14.84 2.01 -3.80
N ILE A 157 -13.71 1.46 -4.27
CA ILE A 157 -12.41 2.14 -4.20
C ILE A 157 -12.32 3.22 -5.27
N LYS A 158 -12.86 2.97 -6.48
CA LYS A 158 -12.99 3.99 -7.53
C LYS A 158 -13.76 5.22 -7.04
N VAL A 159 -14.85 5.02 -6.30
CA VAL A 159 -15.64 6.11 -5.71
C VAL A 159 -14.79 6.98 -4.77
N ASP A 160 -14.07 6.38 -3.82
CA ASP A 160 -13.21 7.12 -2.89
C ASP A 160 -12.05 7.82 -3.66
N TYR A 161 -11.45 7.16 -4.64
CA TYR A 161 -10.42 7.77 -5.51
C TYR A 161 -10.94 9.02 -6.24
N TYR A 162 -12.09 8.93 -6.91
CA TYR A 162 -12.63 10.07 -7.67
C TYR A 162 -13.07 11.21 -6.74
N HIS A 163 -13.55 10.89 -5.54
CA HIS A 163 -13.84 11.90 -4.52
C HIS A 163 -12.59 12.72 -4.15
N TYR A 164 -11.49 12.04 -3.82
CA TYR A 164 -10.23 12.72 -3.47
C TYR A 164 -9.63 13.46 -4.67
N LEU A 165 -9.65 12.87 -5.86
CA LEU A 165 -9.15 13.52 -7.07
C LEU A 165 -9.91 14.81 -7.40
N GLN A 166 -11.24 14.81 -7.31
CA GLN A 166 -12.05 16.00 -7.54
C GLN A 166 -11.75 17.09 -6.49
N THR A 167 -11.59 16.68 -5.23
CA THR A 167 -11.26 17.59 -4.14
C THR A 167 -9.88 18.23 -4.34
N SER A 168 -8.91 17.49 -4.88
CA SER A 168 -7.58 17.99 -5.26
C SER A 168 -7.54 18.94 -6.45
N LEU A 169 -8.63 19.07 -7.21
CA LEU A 169 -8.75 19.96 -8.38
C LEU A 169 -9.56 21.23 -8.10
N SER A 170 -10.18 21.33 -6.90
CA SER A 170 -11.08 22.42 -6.51
C SER A 170 -10.35 23.48 -5.69
#